data_AF-A0A401LG71-F1
#
_entry.id   AF-A0A401LG71-F1
#
_cell.length_a   1.000
_cell.length_b   1.000
_cell.length_c   1.000
_cell.angle_alpha   90.00
_cell.angle_beta   90.00
_cell.angle_gamma   90.00
#
_symmetry.space_group_name_H-M   'P 1'
#
loop_
_entity.id
_entity.type
_entity.pdbx_description
1 polymer ?
#
loop_
_entity_poly.entity_id
_entity_poly.type
_entity_poly.pdbx_seq_one_letter_code
_entity_poly.pdbx_strand_id
1 'polypeptide(L)'
;MTGFVLNVLNSNFAVAICTLLGTLVGAHLSARYIRREEKRRTIAIHYSEFVSAYTDFVSDIRNPDYVRILIAAIEKLRLFCNKEDDVYFSVLFHFVTEKTPNPEGCKIAYENIQKAVRKLANK
;
A
#
# COMPACT_ATOMS: atom_id res chain seq x y z
N MET A 1 -39.72 29.18 -37.95
CA MET A 1 -39.75 28.77 -36.52
C MET A 1 -39.19 27.36 -36.28
N THR A 2 -39.28 26.42 -37.23
CA THR A 2 -38.83 25.03 -37.07
C THR A 2 -37.31 24.85 -36.88
N GLY A 3 -36.48 25.67 -37.54
CA GLY A 3 -35.01 25.57 -37.44
C GLY A 3 -34.41 26.03 -36.10
N PHE A 4 -35.05 26.98 -35.40
CA PHE A 4 -34.57 27.48 -34.11
C PHE A 4 -34.81 26.46 -32.98
N VAL A 5 -35.98 25.81 -32.98
CA VAL A 5 -36.35 24.78 -32.01
C VAL A 5 -35.45 23.53 -32.14
N LEU A 6 -35.11 23.14 -33.38
CA LEU A 6 -34.21 22.01 -33.63
C LEU A 6 -32.78 22.26 -33.09
N ASN A 7 -32.26 23.48 -33.25
CA ASN A 7 -30.94 23.85 -32.76
C ASN A 7 -30.87 23.91 -31.23
N VAL A 8 -31.92 24.41 -30.57
CA VAL A 8 -32.00 24.44 -29.10
C VAL A 8 -32.09 23.02 -28.53
N LEU A 9 -32.87 22.13 -29.17
CA LEU A 9 -32.95 20.71 -28.79
C LEU A 9 -31.60 19.98 -28.97
N ASN A 10 -30.90 20.20 -30.09
CA ASN A 10 -29.57 19.64 -30.31
C ASN A 10 -28.54 20.16 -29.31
N SER A 11 -28.58 21.45 -28.98
CA SER A 11 -27.68 22.05 -27.99
C SER A 11 -27.93 21.47 -26.58
N ASN A 12 -29.19 21.33 -26.17
CA ASN A 12 -29.53 20.76 -24.87
C ASN A 12 -29.16 19.27 -24.78
N PHE A 13 -29.30 18.52 -25.88
CA PHE A 13 -28.89 17.13 -25.96
C PHE A 13 -27.36 16.98 -25.88
N ALA A 14 -26.61 17.85 -26.57
CA ALA A 14 -25.16 17.91 -26.48
C ALA A 14 -24.67 18.24 -25.06
N VAL A 15 -25.31 19.21 -24.39
CA VAL A 15 -25.01 19.55 -22.98
C VAL A 15 -25.31 18.37 -22.06
N ALA A 16 -26.43 17.69 -22.25
CA ALA A 16 -26.79 16.50 -21.47
C ALA A 16 -25.74 15.38 -21.64
N ILE A 17 -25.32 15.09 -22.88
CA ILE A 17 -24.27 14.10 -23.17
C ILE A 17 -22.94 14.50 -22.51
N CYS A 18 -22.49 15.74 -22.67
CA CYS A 18 -21.26 16.24 -22.07
C CYS A 18 -21.31 16.18 -20.53
N THR A 19 -22.45 16.50 -19.93
CA THR A 19 -22.66 16.41 -18.48
C THR A 19 -22.57 14.97 -18.01
N LEU A 20 -23.19 14.03 -18.74
CA LEU A 20 -23.19 12.60 -18.41
C LEU A 20 -21.80 11.96 -18.59
N LEU A 21 -21.06 12.35 -19.62
CA LEU A 21 -19.66 11.97 -19.79
C LEU A 21 -18.77 12.54 -18.68
N GLY A 22 -18.98 13.82 -18.33
CA GLY A 22 -18.25 14.48 -17.25
C GLY A 22 -18.47 13.80 -15.90
N THR A 23 -19.72 13.44 -15.58
CA THR A 23 -20.05 12.72 -14.33
C THR A 23 -19.49 11.30 -14.32
N LEU A 24 -19.52 10.58 -15.43
CA LEU A 24 -18.91 9.25 -15.55
C LEU A 24 -17.39 9.28 -15.38
N VAL A 25 -16.71 10.22 -16.05
CA VAL A 25 -15.25 10.40 -15.90
C VAL A 25 -14.91 10.80 -14.46
N GLY A 26 -15.66 11.75 -13.89
CA GLY A 26 -15.50 12.16 -12.50
C GLY A 26 -15.66 10.99 -11.53
N ALA A 27 -16.73 10.20 -11.66
CA ALA A 27 -16.97 9.02 -10.83
C ALA A 27 -15.85 7.98 -10.97
N HIS A 28 -15.36 7.74 -12.19
CA HIS A 28 -14.28 6.79 -12.43
C HIS A 28 -12.94 7.25 -11.82
N LEU A 29 -12.62 8.54 -11.94
CA LEU A 29 -11.42 9.13 -11.34
C LEU A 29 -11.51 9.12 -9.81
N SER A 30 -12.65 9.52 -9.24
CA SER A 30 -12.89 9.50 -7.80
C SER A 30 -12.79 8.10 -7.22
N ALA A 31 -13.38 7.09 -7.87
CA ALA A 31 -13.27 5.70 -7.43
C ALA A 31 -11.82 5.18 -7.47
N ARG A 32 -11.06 5.54 -8.51
CA ARG A 32 -9.62 5.22 -8.59
C ARG A 32 -8.81 5.92 -7.50
N TYR A 33 -9.11 7.17 -7.21
CA TYR A 33 -8.45 7.94 -6.17
C TYR A 33 -8.69 7.34 -4.79
N ILE A 34 -9.96 7.08 -4.43
CA ILE A 34 -10.33 6.46 -3.15
C ILE A 34 -9.61 5.12 -2.96
N ARG A 35 -9.61 4.25 -3.98
CA ARG A 35 -8.89 2.96 -3.92
C ARG A 35 -7.39 3.12 -3.68
N ARG A 36 -6.75 4.15 -4.27
CA ARG A 36 -5.33 4.43 -4.05
C ARG A 36 -5.08 4.93 -2.63
N GLU A 37 -5.92 5.83 -2.15
CA GLU A 37 -5.82 6.38 -0.79
C GLU A 37 -6.03 5.29 0.27
N GLU A 38 -7.03 4.44 0.08
CA GLU A 38 -7.31 3.29 0.94
C GLU A 38 -6.14 2.31 0.96
N LYS A 39 -5.58 1.97 -0.22
CA LYS A 39 -4.37 1.14 -0.31
C LYS A 39 -3.19 1.75 0.46
N ARG A 40 -2.94 3.05 0.30
CA ARG A 40 -1.85 3.75 1.01
C ARG A 40 -2.07 3.73 2.52
N ARG A 41 -3.30 3.93 2.97
CA ARG A 41 -3.67 3.85 4.39
C ARG A 41 -3.44 2.46 4.96
N THR A 42 -3.86 1.40 4.26
CA THR A 42 -3.63 0.02 4.68
C THR A 42 -2.14 -0.32 4.77
N ILE A 43 -1.34 0.11 3.80
CA ILE A 43 0.13 -0.06 3.84
C ILE A 43 0.73 0.67 5.04
N ALA A 44 0.30 1.90 5.32
CA ALA A 44 0.79 2.67 6.47
C ALA A 44 0.48 1.97 7.80
N ILE A 45 -0.73 1.40 7.95
CA ILE A 45 -1.13 0.63 9.13
C ILE A 45 -0.22 -0.59 9.30
N HIS A 46 -0.10 -1.45 8.29
CA HIS A 46 0.74 -2.65 8.40
C HIS A 46 2.21 -2.34 8.57
N TYR A 47 2.70 -1.25 7.98
CA TYR A 47 4.06 -0.79 8.20
C TYR A 47 4.26 -0.32 9.64
N SER A 48 3.30 0.39 10.23
CA SER A 48 3.38 0.76 11.65
C SER A 48 3.37 -0.47 12.57
N GLU A 49 2.54 -1.48 12.29
CA GLU A 49 2.54 -2.76 13.01
C GLU A 49 3.90 -3.45 12.91
N PHE A 50 4.50 -3.47 11.72
CA PHE A 50 5.83 -4.03 11.48
C PHE A 50 6.93 -3.29 12.25
N VAL A 51 6.92 -1.95 12.25
CA VAL A 51 7.91 -1.15 12.99
C VAL A 51 7.80 -1.41 14.50
N SER A 52 6.58 -1.45 15.05
CA SER A 52 6.36 -1.77 16.46
C SER A 52 6.86 -3.18 16.80
N ALA A 53 6.46 -4.18 16.01
CA ALA A 53 6.89 -5.57 16.21
C ALA A 53 8.41 -5.75 16.12
N TYR A 54 9.06 -5.03 15.19
CA TYR A 54 10.51 -5.03 15.07
C TYR A 54 11.18 -4.39 16.28
N THR A 55 10.61 -3.32 16.82
CA THR A 55 11.11 -2.65 18.02
C THR A 55 11.03 -3.56 19.24
N ASP A 56 9.88 -4.23 19.43
CA ASP A 56 9.70 -5.22 20.50
C ASP A 56 10.69 -6.38 20.36
N PHE A 57 10.87 -6.91 19.14
CA PHE A 57 11.86 -7.95 18.86
C PHE A 57 13.29 -7.51 19.20
N VAL A 58 13.71 -6.29 18.83
CA VAL A 58 15.06 -5.80 19.15
C VAL A 58 15.25 -5.61 20.67
N SER A 59 14.17 -5.34 21.42
CA SER A 59 14.23 -5.20 22.87
C SER A 59 14.55 -6.50 23.60
N ASP A 60 14.03 -7.63 23.10
CA ASP A 60 14.37 -8.97 23.56
C ASP A 60 14.30 -9.99 22.42
N ILE A 61 15.46 -10.18 21.77
CA ILE A 61 15.63 -11.01 20.58
C ILE A 61 15.37 -12.50 20.87
N ARG A 62 15.43 -12.93 22.13
CA ARG A 62 15.23 -14.34 22.51
C ARG A 62 13.78 -14.64 22.89
N ASN A 63 12.92 -13.63 22.96
CA ASN A 63 11.53 -13.83 23.29
C ASN A 63 10.78 -14.44 22.09
N PRO A 64 10.26 -15.67 22.22
CA PRO A 64 9.57 -16.35 21.12
C PRO A 64 8.26 -15.66 20.71
N ASP A 65 7.60 -14.96 21.63
CA ASP A 65 6.37 -14.21 21.31
C ASP A 65 6.67 -13.01 20.41
N TYR A 66 7.78 -12.30 20.65
CA TYR A 66 8.20 -11.18 19.80
C TYR A 66 8.60 -11.65 18.41
N VAL A 67 9.29 -12.79 18.30
CA VAL A 67 9.59 -13.42 17.00
C VAL A 67 8.30 -13.75 16.25
N ARG A 68 7.31 -14.36 16.91
CA ARG A 68 6.02 -14.70 16.29
C ARG A 68 5.26 -13.46 15.83
N ILE A 69 5.21 -12.40 16.65
CA ILE A 69 4.54 -11.15 16.31
C ILE A 69 5.22 -10.48 15.11
N LEU A 70 6.55 -10.46 15.09
CA LEU A 70 7.33 -9.90 13.97
C LEU A 70 7.11 -10.69 12.68
N ILE A 71 7.09 -12.02 12.73
CA ILE A 71 6.78 -12.87 11.57
C ILE A 71 5.40 -12.55 11.01
N ALA A 72 4.37 -12.46 11.86
CA ALA A 72 3.02 -12.12 11.42
C ALA A 72 2.96 -10.72 10.77
N ALA A 73 3.71 -9.75 11.30
CA ALA A 73 3.80 -8.40 10.73
C ALA A 73 4.55 -8.40 9.38
N ILE A 74 5.60 -9.20 9.25
CA ILE A 74 6.33 -9.43 7.98
C ILE A 74 5.37 -9.97 6.93
N GLU A 75 4.61 -11.03 7.23
CA GLU A 75 3.68 -11.65 6.28
C GLU A 75 2.59 -10.68 5.81
N LYS A 76 2.01 -9.91 6.73
CA LYS A 76 1.02 -8.87 6.37
C LYS A 76 1.59 -7.83 5.42
N LEU A 77 2.77 -7.29 5.72
CA LEU A 77 3.39 -6.23 4.93
C LEU A 77 3.86 -6.74 3.56
N ARG A 78 4.31 -8.01 3.51
CA ARG A 78 4.73 -8.72 2.28
C ARG A 78 3.65 -8.74 1.21
N LEU A 79 2.36 -8.80 1.59
CA LEU A 79 1.22 -8.79 0.65
C LEU A 79 1.16 -7.56 -0.27
N PHE A 80 1.79 -6.46 0.13
CA PHE A 80 1.76 -5.19 -0.59
C PHE A 80 3.04 -4.91 -1.39
N CYS A 81 4.09 -5.71 -1.19
CA CYS A 81 5.39 -5.51 -1.78
C CYS A 81 5.53 -6.26 -3.11
N ASN A 82 6.38 -5.74 -3.99
CA ASN A 82 6.70 -6.40 -5.26
C ASN A 82 7.67 -7.56 -5.03
N LYS A 83 7.75 -8.51 -5.98
CA LYS A 83 8.66 -9.67 -5.91
C LYS A 83 10.14 -9.32 -5.69
N GLU A 84 10.59 -8.16 -6.16
CA GLU A 84 11.98 -7.69 -5.95
C GLU A 84 12.24 -7.30 -4.50
N ASP A 85 11.26 -6.66 -3.84
CA ASP A 85 11.36 -6.24 -2.45
C ASP A 85 11.13 -7.42 -1.47
N ASP A 86 10.52 -8.50 -1.96
CA ASP A 86 10.22 -9.74 -1.25
C ASP A 86 11.46 -10.44 -0.67
N VAL A 87 12.61 -10.24 -1.32
CA VAL A 87 13.90 -10.77 -0.89
C VAL A 87 14.25 -10.24 0.50
N TYR A 88 14.01 -8.96 0.79
CA TYR A 88 14.36 -8.37 2.08
C TYR A 88 13.50 -8.92 3.22
N PHE A 89 12.23 -9.19 2.97
CA PHE A 89 11.34 -9.86 3.92
C PHE A 89 11.78 -11.30 4.19
N SER A 90 12.23 -12.01 3.15
CA SER A 90 12.71 -13.38 3.28
C SER A 90 14.03 -13.45 4.06
N VAL A 91 14.93 -12.49 3.84
CA VAL A 91 16.18 -12.34 4.60
C VAL A 91 15.90 -12.01 6.06
N LEU A 92 15.00 -11.07 6.34
CA LEU A 92 14.61 -10.75 7.71
C LEU A 92 13.99 -11.96 8.42
N PHE A 93 13.06 -12.65 7.74
CA PHE A 93 12.44 -13.88 8.26
C PHE A 93 13.50 -14.94 8.62
N HIS A 94 14.50 -15.12 7.77
CA HIS A 94 15.60 -16.05 8.04
C HIS A 94 16.35 -15.66 9.31
N PHE A 95 16.81 -14.41 9.43
CA PHE A 95 17.59 -13.98 10.58
C PHE A 95 16.83 -13.99 11.90
N VAL A 96 15.50 -13.75 11.89
CA VAL A 96 14.70 -13.79 13.14
C VAL A 96 14.33 -15.21 13.56
N THR A 97 14.40 -16.19 12.64
CA THR A 97 14.09 -17.60 12.92
C THR A 97 15.33 -18.47 13.16
N GLU A 98 16.52 -17.91 12.95
CA GLU A 98 17.78 -18.57 13.27
C GLU A 98 17.88 -18.91 14.77
N LYS A 99 18.51 -20.05 15.08
CA LYS A 99 18.75 -20.50 16.46
C LYS A 99 19.52 -19.47 17.30
N THR A 100 20.36 -18.68 16.64
CA THR A 100 21.03 -17.50 17.20
C THR A 100 20.77 -16.34 16.25
N PRO A 101 19.76 -15.50 16.53
CA PRO A 101 19.38 -14.44 15.60
C PRO A 101 20.53 -13.47 15.36
N ASN A 102 20.72 -13.07 14.09
CA ASN A 102 21.76 -12.12 13.67
C ASN A 102 21.22 -10.68 13.71
N PRO A 103 21.56 -9.86 14.73
CA PRO A 103 20.96 -8.53 14.90
C PRO A 103 21.37 -7.56 13.79
N GLU A 104 22.61 -7.66 13.29
CA GLU A 104 23.11 -6.81 12.22
C GLU A 104 22.44 -7.16 10.89
N GLY A 105 22.27 -8.47 10.61
CA GLY A 105 21.50 -8.95 9.47
C GLY A 105 20.05 -8.48 9.49
N CYS A 106 19.39 -8.57 10.65
CA CYS A 106 18.03 -8.06 10.86
C CYS A 106 17.94 -6.55 10.58
N LYS A 107 18.90 -5.77 11.08
CA LYS A 107 18.95 -4.32 10.87
C LYS A 107 19.10 -3.95 9.39
N ILE A 108 20.03 -4.59 8.68
CA ILE A 108 20.24 -4.35 7.24
C ILE A 108 18.96 -4.70 6.45
N ALA A 109 18.32 -5.82 6.77
CA ALA A 109 17.08 -6.23 6.12
C ALA A 109 15.94 -5.23 6.42
N TYR A 110 15.81 -4.77 7.66
CA TYR A 110 14.86 -3.74 8.07
C TYR A 110 15.05 -2.42 7.30
N GLU A 111 16.28 -1.92 7.18
CA GLU A 111 16.57 -0.67 6.46
C GLU A 111 16.18 -0.76 4.98
N ASN A 112 16.37 -1.94 4.36
CA ASN A 112 15.95 -2.16 2.98
C ASN A 112 14.43 -2.26 2.83
N ILE A 113 13.74 -2.90 3.79
CA ILE A 113 12.27 -2.90 3.86
C ILE A 113 11.74 -1.47 4.00
N GLN A 114 12.35 -0.66 4.87
CA GLN A 114 11.96 0.75 5.03
C GLN A 114 12.10 1.53 3.71
N LYS A 115 13.19 1.32 2.96
CA LYS A 115 13.37 1.93 1.63
C LYS A 115 12.31 1.45 0.64
N ALA A 116 11.99 0.16 0.64
CA ALA A 116 10.95 -0.42 -0.23
C ALA A 116 9.56 0.18 0.07
N VAL A 117 9.18 0.27 1.35
CA VAL A 117 7.89 0.83 1.76
C VAL A 117 7.79 2.32 1.44
N ARG A 118 8.88 3.09 1.57
CA ARG A 118 8.90 4.49 1.12
C ARG A 118 8.63 4.63 -0.38
N LYS A 119 9.14 3.71 -1.21
CA LYS A 119 8.81 3.69 -2.65
C LYS A 119 7.32 3.38 -2.89
N LEU A 120 6.73 2.50 -2.09
CA LEU A 120 5.31 2.16 -2.19
C LEU A 120 4.39 3.33 -1.78
N ALA A 121 4.79 4.12 -0.78
CA ALA A 121 4.03 5.30 -0.35
C ALA A 121 4.03 6.42 -1.41
N ASN A 122 5.09 6.51 -2.22
CA ASN A 122 5.28 7.56 -3.23
C ASN A 122 4.77 7.17 -4.64
N LYS A 123 4.33 5.93 -4.85
CA LYS A 123 3.68 5.46 -6.10
C LYS A 123 2.17 5.75 -6.08
#